data_AF-A0A6S6P6Q8-F1
#
_entry.id   AF-A0A6S6P6Q8-F1
#
_cell.length_a   1.000
_cell.length_b   1.000
_cell.length_c   1.000
_cell.angle_alpha   90.00
_cell.angle_beta   90.00
_cell.angle_gamma   90.00
#
_symmetry.space_group_name_H-M   'P 1'
#
loop_
_entity.id
_entity.type
_entity.pdbx_description
1 polymer ?
#
loop_
_entity_poly.entity_id
_entity_poly.type
_entity_poly.pdbx_seq_one_letter_code
_entity_poly.pdbx_strand_id
1 'polypeptide(L)'
;MVVKRAAGGAMLGAAVTVGFIGLGAGTASADADPATDCVSVPPGADCVTALFDLPDAGALAIGPSAVFAFDPTLILDNPFFGSPLVYVFSGGLVGNGFLPGMDGGLLIGNGADGSALPGQNPNGGNGGLFFGSGGDGADALVAGNGGRGGNAGLIGRGGDGGDTAALFAGNGGNAGNGGLLFGSGGNGGSSLLAGNGGNGGNAGGFGNGGDGGNATVGNAGNGGNGGLAAGYGGDGGDSVTGDGGNGGNAGLGVGNGGNGGNSTTGGEGGDGGSGGAFAGNGGNGGNGGDNPVGDAGDGGDAGNGGFFGNGGNGGNGGDSVIGDGGAGGDGGDATVGNAGNGGDGGDAGIDPLGEDGEGGDGGDGGDTGLAGNGGNGGDGGDAADADDAGAGGEGGSGGVVGNDGNDGDPGGAGGVV
;
A
#
# COMPACT_ATOMS: atom_id res chain seq x y z
N MET A 1 10.77 -62.15 44.41
CA MET A 1 11.86 -61.64 45.26
C MET A 1 11.97 -60.14 45.02
N VAL A 2 11.70 -59.38 46.09
CA VAL A 2 12.01 -57.95 46.33
C VAL A 2 11.39 -56.87 45.43
N VAL A 3 10.55 -56.09 46.10
CA VAL A 3 10.04 -54.75 45.80
C VAL A 3 11.17 -53.71 45.86
N LYS A 4 11.12 -52.67 45.01
CA LYS A 4 11.53 -51.31 45.39
C LYS A 4 10.61 -50.27 44.74
N ARG A 5 10.06 -49.40 45.59
CA ARG A 5 9.29 -48.19 45.27
C ARG A 5 10.24 -47.00 45.04
N ALA A 6 9.82 -46.07 44.20
CA ALA A 6 9.87 -44.61 44.37
C ALA A 6 8.88 -44.01 43.35
N ALA A 7 7.77 -43.35 43.73
CA ALA A 7 7.69 -41.97 44.21
C ALA A 7 8.40 -41.04 43.21
N GLY A 8 7.71 -40.19 42.44
CA GLY A 8 6.74 -39.19 42.90
C GLY A 8 7.41 -37.83 42.71
N GLY A 9 7.01 -37.12 41.66
CA GLY A 9 7.56 -35.81 41.27
C GLY A 9 6.72 -35.20 40.15
N ALA A 10 5.43 -35.00 40.43
CA ALA A 10 4.63 -34.07 39.65
C ALA A 10 5.21 -32.67 39.91
N MET A 11 5.64 -31.99 38.84
CA MET A 11 5.82 -30.55 38.89
C MET A 11 4.44 -29.94 39.07
N LEU A 12 4.10 -29.70 40.34
CA LEU A 12 2.99 -28.89 40.77
C LEU A 12 3.30 -27.45 40.33
N GLY A 13 3.06 -27.15 39.05
CA GLY A 13 2.93 -25.78 38.58
C GLY A 13 1.66 -25.24 39.22
N ALA A 14 1.81 -24.48 40.30
CA ALA A 14 0.71 -23.73 40.86
C ALA A 14 0.16 -22.82 39.75
N ALA A 15 -1.00 -23.18 39.20
CA ALA A 15 -1.87 -22.21 38.60
C ALA A 15 -2.19 -21.23 39.73
N VAL A 16 -1.56 -20.06 39.71
CA VAL A 16 -2.03 -18.95 40.52
C VAL A 16 -3.36 -18.57 39.90
N THR A 17 -4.43 -19.18 40.40
CA THR A 17 -5.80 -18.72 40.21
C THR A 17 -5.89 -17.39 40.94
N VAL A 18 -5.49 -16.33 40.23
CA VAL A 18 -5.81 -14.98 40.60
C VAL A 18 -7.33 -14.88 40.43
N GLY A 19 -8.06 -14.85 41.54
CA GLY A 19 -9.50 -14.66 41.52
C GLY A 19 -9.82 -13.31 40.89
N PHE A 20 -10.25 -13.33 39.62
CA PHE A 20 -10.90 -12.20 38.99
C PHE A 20 -12.26 -12.00 39.65
N ILE A 21 -12.39 -10.96 40.47
CA ILE A 21 -13.70 -10.43 40.85
C ILE A 21 -13.91 -9.19 39.99
N GLY A 22 -14.66 -9.36 38.90
CA GLY A 22 -15.11 -8.29 38.00
C GLY A 22 -14.51 -8.38 36.60
N LEU A 23 -15.40 -8.56 35.61
CA LEU A 23 -15.18 -8.58 34.15
C LEU A 23 -14.60 -9.88 33.54
N GLY A 24 -15.50 -10.87 33.41
CA GLY A 24 -15.67 -11.62 32.17
C GLY A 24 -14.49 -12.47 31.67
N ALA A 25 -14.12 -13.51 32.41
CA ALA A 25 -13.33 -14.62 31.87
C ALA A 25 -14.21 -15.50 30.96
N GLY A 26 -14.21 -15.22 29.66
CA GLY A 26 -14.72 -16.15 28.65
C GLY A 26 -13.71 -17.26 28.40
N THR A 27 -13.89 -18.40 29.07
CA THR A 27 -13.25 -19.65 28.67
C THR A 27 -13.71 -20.01 27.27
N ALA A 28 -12.78 -20.25 26.34
CA ALA A 28 -13.08 -20.75 25.01
C ALA A 28 -13.81 -22.10 25.12
N SER A 29 -15.13 -22.07 24.94
CA SER A 29 -15.90 -23.23 24.50
C SER A 29 -16.14 -23.00 23.02
N ALA A 30 -15.59 -23.89 22.18
CA ALA A 30 -16.08 -24.04 20.83
C ALA A 30 -17.54 -24.50 20.95
N ASP A 31 -18.50 -23.63 20.65
CA ASP A 31 -19.89 -24.02 20.55
C ASP A 31 -20.47 -23.59 19.21
N ALA A 32 -21.23 -24.52 18.66
CA ALA A 32 -21.71 -24.55 17.29
C ALA A 32 -22.87 -23.57 17.08
N ASP A 33 -22.88 -22.96 15.88
CA ASP A 33 -24.04 -22.56 15.09
C ASP A 33 -25.29 -21.97 15.84
N PRO A 34 -25.58 -20.66 15.73
CA PRO A 34 -26.71 -20.03 16.44
C PRO A 34 -28.08 -20.23 15.76
N ALA A 35 -28.30 -21.34 15.04
CA ALA A 35 -29.50 -21.50 14.21
C ALA A 35 -30.70 -22.23 14.85
N THR A 36 -30.65 -22.70 16.11
CA THR A 36 -31.66 -23.68 16.60
C THR A 36 -32.60 -23.32 17.74
N ASP A 37 -32.60 -22.13 18.36
CA ASP A 37 -33.40 -21.91 19.59
C ASP A 37 -34.67 -21.04 19.47
N CYS A 38 -35.27 -20.94 18.27
CA CYS A 38 -36.51 -20.18 18.06
C CYS A 38 -37.72 -21.02 17.63
N VAL A 39 -37.84 -22.29 18.04
CA VAL A 39 -38.89 -23.20 17.51
C VAL A 39 -40.06 -23.50 18.47
N SER A 40 -40.11 -22.96 19.68
CA SER A 40 -41.19 -23.34 20.62
C SER A 40 -41.79 -22.21 21.48
N VAL A 41 -42.30 -21.15 20.84
CA VAL A 41 -43.17 -20.16 21.51
C VAL A 41 -44.53 -20.06 20.78
N PRO A 42 -45.68 -20.18 21.48
CA PRO A 42 -47.01 -20.11 20.86
C PRO A 42 -47.34 -18.71 20.33
N PRO A 43 -48.29 -18.57 19.37
CA PRO A 43 -48.50 -17.33 18.64
C PRO A 43 -49.07 -16.24 19.57
N GLY A 44 -48.27 -15.21 19.85
CA GLY A 44 -48.68 -14.04 20.63
C GLY A 44 -47.61 -13.37 21.50
N ALA A 45 -46.36 -13.86 21.53
CA ALA A 45 -45.27 -13.22 22.27
C ALA A 45 -44.11 -12.81 21.33
N ASP A 46 -43.70 -11.54 21.45
CA ASP A 46 -42.65 -10.89 20.65
C ASP A 46 -41.27 -11.14 21.28
N CYS A 47 -40.32 -11.71 20.53
CA CYS A 47 -38.99 -12.09 21.02
C CYS A 47 -38.05 -10.90 21.29
N VAL A 48 -38.49 -9.66 21.04
CA VAL A 48 -37.65 -8.46 21.17
C VAL A 48 -37.72 -7.83 22.57
N THR A 49 -38.73 -8.16 23.38
CA THR A 49 -38.94 -7.48 24.68
C THR A 49 -38.32 -8.18 25.89
N ALA A 50 -37.88 -9.44 25.78
CA ALA A 50 -37.25 -10.16 26.89
C ALA A 50 -35.74 -9.88 27.05
N LEU A 51 -35.11 -9.15 26.12
CA LEU A 51 -33.67 -8.82 26.18
C LEU A 51 -33.39 -7.47 26.89
N PHE A 52 -34.41 -6.66 27.18
CA PHE A 52 -34.25 -5.29 27.71
C PHE A 52 -34.67 -5.07 29.16
N ASP A 53 -35.06 -6.11 29.91
CA ASP A 53 -35.44 -5.98 31.33
C ASP A 53 -34.36 -6.54 32.29
N LEU A 54 -33.15 -5.99 32.21
CA LEU A 54 -32.14 -6.07 33.28
C LEU A 54 -31.92 -4.67 33.88
N PRO A 55 -31.92 -4.53 35.22
CA PRO A 55 -31.97 -3.23 35.88
C PRO A 55 -30.68 -2.42 35.68
N ASP A 56 -30.91 -1.14 35.41
CA ASP A 56 -29.99 -0.01 35.38
C ASP A 56 -28.84 -0.12 36.38
N ALA A 57 -27.68 -0.58 35.90
CA ALA A 57 -26.40 -0.48 36.57
C ALA A 57 -25.42 0.22 35.61
N GLY A 58 -25.62 1.52 35.44
CA GLY A 58 -24.57 2.47 35.06
C GLY A 58 -23.76 2.09 33.82
N ALA A 59 -24.36 2.26 32.64
CA ALA A 59 -23.62 2.30 31.39
C ALA A 59 -22.62 3.47 31.41
N LEU A 60 -21.36 3.19 31.74
CA LEU A 60 -20.26 4.07 31.38
C LEU A 60 -20.07 3.93 29.86
N ALA A 61 -20.46 4.95 29.11
CA ALA A 61 -20.12 5.07 27.70
C ALA A 61 -18.60 5.20 27.58
N ILE A 62 -17.93 4.10 27.23
CA ILE A 62 -16.52 4.09 26.86
C ILE A 62 -16.48 4.45 25.38
N GLY A 63 -16.20 5.72 25.07
CA GLY A 63 -16.03 6.17 23.70
C GLY A 63 -14.80 5.53 23.02
N PRO A 64 -14.66 5.65 21.69
CA PRO A 64 -13.57 5.05 20.90
C PRO A 64 -12.18 5.68 21.16
N SER A 65 -12.01 6.38 22.28
CA SER A 65 -10.78 7.07 22.69
C SER A 65 -10.41 6.70 24.12
N ALA A 66 -10.70 5.48 24.56
CA ALA A 66 -10.24 4.98 25.84
C ALA A 66 -8.73 4.71 25.79
N VAL A 67 -7.97 5.81 25.81
CA VAL A 67 -6.69 5.84 26.51
C VAL A 67 -7.00 5.28 27.89
N PHE A 68 -6.39 4.15 28.24
CA PHE A 68 -6.28 3.77 29.64
C PHE A 68 -5.57 4.94 30.32
N ALA A 69 -6.35 5.88 30.86
CA ALA A 69 -5.84 6.98 31.63
C ALA A 69 -5.11 6.34 32.80
N PHE A 70 -3.78 6.37 32.74
CA PHE A 70 -2.93 5.89 33.81
C PHE A 70 -3.24 6.79 35.00
N ASP A 71 -4.01 6.29 35.96
CA ASP A 71 -4.19 6.94 37.25
C ASP A 71 -3.05 6.44 38.16
N PRO A 72 -1.98 7.23 38.34
CA PRO A 72 -0.86 6.83 39.18
C PRO A 72 -1.23 6.76 40.67
N THR A 73 -2.42 7.22 41.07
CA THR A 73 -2.84 7.25 42.48
C THR A 73 -3.57 5.98 42.92
N LEU A 74 -4.10 5.17 41.99
CA LEU A 74 -4.68 3.86 42.29
C LEU A 74 -3.64 2.75 42.55
N ILE A 75 -2.34 3.10 42.47
CA ILE A 75 -1.18 2.18 42.47
C ILE A 75 -0.65 1.88 43.88
N LEU A 76 -0.96 2.71 44.88
CA LEU A 76 -0.32 2.61 46.19
C LEU A 76 -0.98 1.63 47.18
N ASP A 77 -2.22 1.17 46.92
CA ASP A 77 -3.00 0.46 47.94
C ASP A 77 -3.53 -0.94 47.54
N ASN A 78 -3.22 -1.47 46.34
CA ASN A 78 -3.74 -2.78 45.91
C ASN A 78 -2.64 -3.87 45.76
N PRO A 79 -2.63 -4.93 46.60
CA PRO A 79 -1.60 -5.99 46.58
C PRO A 79 -1.63 -6.88 45.33
N PHE A 80 -2.67 -6.77 44.50
CA PHE A 80 -2.74 -7.42 43.18
C PHE A 80 -1.78 -6.80 42.15
N PHE A 81 -1.47 -5.50 42.27
CA PHE A 81 -0.47 -4.82 41.43
C PHE A 81 0.96 -5.01 41.96
N GLY A 82 1.18 -5.72 43.07
CA GLY A 82 2.52 -5.95 43.62
C GLY A 82 3.40 -6.92 42.79
N SER A 83 2.86 -7.55 41.75
CA SER A 83 3.60 -8.47 40.90
C SER A 83 4.02 -7.78 39.59
N PRO A 84 5.32 -7.67 39.28
CA PRO A 84 5.79 -7.05 38.03
C PRO A 84 5.23 -7.75 36.79
N LEU A 85 4.91 -9.04 36.88
CA LEU A 85 4.27 -9.81 35.80
C LEU A 85 2.84 -9.34 35.46
N VAL A 86 2.08 -8.85 36.45
CA VAL A 86 0.73 -8.31 36.21
C VAL A 86 0.83 -6.95 35.50
N TYR A 87 1.83 -6.12 35.80
CA TYR A 87 2.08 -4.92 35.01
C TYR A 87 2.45 -5.21 33.56
N VAL A 88 3.26 -6.25 33.33
CA VAL A 88 3.72 -6.64 31.99
C VAL A 88 2.55 -7.05 31.10
N PHE A 89 1.59 -7.83 31.61
CA PHE A 89 0.47 -8.34 30.80
C PHE A 89 -0.86 -7.59 30.97
N SER A 90 -1.12 -6.98 32.12
CA SER A 90 -2.37 -6.27 32.43
C SER A 90 -2.25 -4.76 32.29
N GLY A 91 -1.04 -4.21 32.32
CA GLY A 91 -0.76 -2.79 32.10
C GLY A 91 -0.58 -2.42 30.63
N GLY A 92 -0.87 -3.34 29.70
CA GLY A 92 -0.76 -3.10 28.27
C GLY A 92 0.68 -2.90 27.77
N LEU A 93 1.70 -3.34 28.51
CA LEU A 93 3.10 -3.27 28.07
C LEU A 93 3.44 -4.36 27.04
N VAL A 94 2.91 -5.56 27.25
CA VAL A 94 3.08 -6.73 26.38
C VAL A 94 1.74 -7.40 26.11
N GLY A 95 1.36 -7.54 24.84
CA GLY A 95 0.15 -8.21 24.41
C GLY A 95 -0.30 -7.75 23.02
N ASN A 96 -1.10 -8.52 22.31
CA ASN A 96 -1.65 -8.05 21.04
C ASN A 96 -2.92 -7.21 21.28
N GLY A 97 -3.25 -6.34 20.33
CA GLY A 97 -4.62 -5.85 20.20
C GLY A 97 -5.56 -7.04 20.03
N PHE A 98 -6.72 -6.99 20.68
CA PHE A 98 -7.69 -8.10 20.65
C PHE A 98 -9.10 -7.65 20.23
N LEU A 99 -9.36 -6.34 20.21
CA LEU A 99 -10.55 -5.78 19.59
C LEU A 99 -10.14 -5.07 18.30
N PRO A 100 -11.06 -4.97 17.33
CA PRO A 100 -10.78 -4.35 16.05
C PRO A 100 -10.11 -2.98 16.16
N GLY A 101 -8.98 -2.81 15.48
CA GLY A 101 -8.20 -1.58 15.45
C GLY A 101 -7.49 -1.20 16.75
N MET A 102 -7.49 -2.07 17.77
CA MET A 102 -6.70 -1.82 18.98
C MET A 102 -5.21 -1.97 18.71
N ASP A 103 -4.42 -1.03 19.20
CA ASP A 103 -2.96 -1.14 19.23
C ASP A 103 -2.52 -2.38 20.04
N GLY A 104 -1.35 -2.90 19.69
CA GLY A 104 -0.62 -3.84 20.51
C GLY A 104 -0.17 -3.20 21.82
N GLY A 105 0.44 -4.03 22.67
CA GLY A 105 1.05 -3.60 23.91
C GLY A 105 2.16 -2.59 23.61
N LEU A 106 2.28 -1.57 24.47
CA LEU A 106 3.15 -0.41 24.29
C LEU A 106 4.58 -0.77 23.88
N LEU A 107 5.15 -1.85 24.44
CA LEU A 107 6.52 -2.28 24.14
C LEU A 107 6.54 -3.43 23.13
N ILE A 108 5.67 -4.42 23.34
CA ILE A 108 5.64 -5.65 22.54
C ILE A 108 4.19 -6.03 22.26
N GLY A 109 3.85 -6.22 20.99
CA GLY A 109 2.52 -6.66 20.61
C GLY A 109 2.18 -6.30 19.18
N ASN A 110 1.41 -7.15 18.51
CA ASN A 110 0.83 -6.77 17.23
C ASN A 110 -0.42 -5.92 17.46
N GLY A 111 -0.66 -4.96 16.58
CA GLY A 111 -1.97 -4.34 16.45
C GLY A 111 -3.00 -5.36 15.98
N ALA A 112 -4.26 -5.14 16.37
CA ALA A 112 -5.38 -5.90 15.82
C ALA A 112 -5.82 -5.30 14.49
N ASP A 113 -6.23 -6.17 13.58
CA ASP A 113 -6.84 -5.75 12.32
C ASP A 113 -8.12 -4.95 12.59
N GLY A 114 -8.44 -4.05 11.67
CA GLY A 114 -9.77 -3.49 11.56
C GLY A 114 -10.76 -4.59 11.17
N SER A 115 -12.00 -4.49 11.67
CA SER A 115 -13.08 -5.36 11.22
C SER A 115 -14.18 -4.52 10.58
N ALA A 116 -14.68 -4.95 9.43
CA ALA A 116 -15.84 -4.34 8.80
C ALA A 116 -17.08 -4.53 9.70
N LEU A 117 -17.43 -3.50 10.47
CA LEU A 117 -18.71 -3.43 11.18
C LEU A 117 -19.65 -2.57 10.36
N PRO A 118 -20.98 -2.84 10.34
CA PRO A 118 -21.92 -2.00 9.61
C PRO A 118 -21.79 -0.52 10.00
N GLY A 119 -21.31 0.30 9.06
CA GLY A 119 -21.11 1.74 9.25
C GLY A 119 -19.81 2.15 9.96
N GLN A 120 -18.87 1.24 10.20
CA GLN A 120 -17.54 1.55 10.74
C GLN A 120 -16.48 0.72 10.02
N ASN A 121 -15.54 1.40 9.35
CA ASN A 121 -14.34 0.79 8.77
C ASN A 121 -13.14 1.23 9.61
N PRO A 122 -12.91 0.59 10.78
CA PRO A 122 -11.81 0.97 11.65
C PRO A 122 -10.47 0.71 10.97
N ASN A 123 -9.50 1.56 11.29
CA ASN A 123 -8.10 1.32 10.95
C ASN A 123 -7.58 0.09 11.70
N GLY A 124 -6.52 -0.52 11.19
CA GLY A 124 -5.72 -1.46 11.95
C GLY A 124 -4.97 -0.76 13.08
N GLY A 125 -4.80 -1.47 14.20
CA GLY A 125 -4.03 -0.99 15.33
C GLY A 125 -2.53 -1.01 15.03
N ASN A 126 -1.77 -0.15 15.71
CA ASN A 126 -0.31 -0.14 15.61
C ASN A 126 0.32 -1.27 16.42
N GLY A 127 1.48 -1.74 15.97
CA GLY A 127 2.34 -2.63 16.75
C GLY A 127 3.04 -1.91 17.92
N GLY A 128 3.57 -2.69 18.85
CA GLY A 128 4.34 -2.21 20.00
C GLY A 128 5.68 -1.58 19.59
N LEU A 129 6.20 -0.71 20.46
CA LEU A 129 7.38 0.12 20.18
C LEU A 129 8.64 -0.68 19.79
N PHE A 130 8.90 -1.83 20.41
CA PHE A 130 10.10 -2.62 20.13
C PHE A 130 9.83 -3.76 19.16
N PHE A 131 8.73 -4.47 19.36
CA PHE A 131 8.34 -5.60 18.53
C PHE A 131 6.84 -5.60 18.33
N GLY A 132 6.41 -5.65 17.08
CA GLY A 132 5.00 -5.66 16.76
C GLY A 132 4.75 -5.25 15.34
N SER A 133 3.93 -6.03 14.65
CA SER A 133 3.38 -5.61 13.36
C SER A 133 2.12 -4.77 13.58
N GLY A 134 1.85 -3.83 12.69
CA GLY A 134 0.52 -3.23 12.61
C GLY A 134 -0.50 -4.26 12.15
N GLY A 135 -1.76 -4.05 12.53
CA GLY A 135 -2.89 -4.79 11.98
C GLY A 135 -3.36 -4.17 10.67
N ASP A 136 -4.08 -4.94 9.88
CA ASP A 136 -4.61 -4.50 8.59
C ASP A 136 -5.82 -3.57 8.77
N GLY A 137 -6.05 -2.69 7.82
CA GLY A 137 -7.25 -1.86 7.78
C GLY A 137 -8.50 -2.66 7.42
N ALA A 138 -9.67 -2.25 7.94
CA ALA A 138 -10.92 -2.91 7.58
C ALA A 138 -11.35 -2.59 6.14
N ASP A 139 -11.78 -3.60 5.39
CA ASP A 139 -12.44 -3.38 4.10
C ASP A 139 -13.78 -2.66 4.26
N ALA A 140 -14.08 -1.77 3.32
CA ALA A 140 -15.36 -1.07 3.22
C ALA A 140 -16.38 -1.89 2.41
N LEU A 141 -17.27 -2.63 3.08
CA LEU A 141 -18.25 -3.50 2.40
C LEU A 141 -19.51 -2.76 1.90
N VAL A 142 -19.96 -1.70 2.58
CA VAL A 142 -21.26 -1.05 2.29
C VAL A 142 -21.12 0.42 1.92
N ALA A 143 -20.35 1.21 2.67
CA ALA A 143 -20.07 2.61 2.38
C ALA A 143 -18.82 3.08 3.14
N GLY A 144 -18.07 4.02 2.54
CA GLY A 144 -16.91 4.67 3.15
C GLY A 144 -15.58 4.21 2.59
N ASN A 145 -14.50 4.80 3.10
CA ASN A 145 -13.14 4.47 2.73
C ASN A 145 -12.71 3.16 3.41
N GLY A 146 -11.75 2.47 2.81
CA GLY A 146 -11.02 1.40 3.47
C GLY A 146 -10.30 1.93 4.71
N GLY A 147 -10.26 1.12 5.76
CA GLY A 147 -9.51 1.43 6.97
C GLY A 147 -8.01 1.52 6.64
N ARG A 148 -7.27 2.38 7.32
CA ARG A 148 -5.81 2.42 7.17
C ARG A 148 -5.16 1.24 7.88
N GLY A 149 -4.06 0.74 7.35
CA GLY A 149 -3.20 -0.20 8.06
C GLY A 149 -2.48 0.45 9.24
N GLY A 150 -2.18 -0.35 10.27
CA GLY A 150 -1.42 0.09 11.44
C GLY A 150 0.09 0.11 11.19
N ASN A 151 0.82 0.97 11.89
CA ASN A 151 2.27 1.03 11.79
C ASN A 151 2.95 0.02 12.72
N ALA A 152 4.14 -0.45 12.34
CA ALA A 152 5.04 -1.14 13.26
C ALA A 152 5.90 -0.15 14.08
N GLY A 153 6.51 -0.64 15.16
CA GLY A 153 7.47 0.10 15.98
C GLY A 153 8.90 0.00 15.44
N LEU A 154 9.82 -0.56 16.24
CA LEU A 154 11.23 -0.73 15.85
C LEU A 154 11.42 -1.93 14.92
N ILE A 155 10.74 -3.04 15.20
CA ILE A 155 10.76 -4.26 14.40
C ILE A 155 9.33 -4.75 14.19
N GLY A 156 8.94 -4.95 12.93
CA GLY A 156 7.62 -5.44 12.55
C GLY A 156 7.22 -4.97 11.16
N ARG A 157 6.13 -5.51 10.63
CA ARG A 157 5.58 -5.06 9.34
C ARG A 157 4.47 -4.05 9.57
N GLY A 158 4.33 -3.09 8.66
CA GLY A 158 3.10 -2.33 8.57
C GLY A 158 1.93 -3.24 8.19
N GLY A 159 0.73 -2.90 8.63
CA GLY A 159 -0.49 -3.55 8.15
C GLY A 159 -0.92 -2.99 6.80
N ASP A 160 -1.66 -3.78 6.05
CA ASP A 160 -2.20 -3.38 4.75
C ASP A 160 -3.37 -2.40 4.94
N GLY A 161 -3.61 -1.56 3.94
CA GLY A 161 -4.82 -0.76 3.86
C GLY A 161 -6.00 -1.61 3.44
N GLY A 162 -7.19 -1.33 3.99
CA GLY A 162 -8.41 -2.02 3.60
C GLY A 162 -8.89 -1.60 2.22
N ASP A 163 -9.50 -2.52 1.49
CA ASP A 163 -10.08 -2.27 0.18
C ASP A 163 -11.45 -1.58 0.29
N THR A 164 -11.95 -1.04 -0.82
CA THR A 164 -13.37 -0.69 -0.95
C THR A 164 -14.09 -1.61 -1.93
N ALA A 165 -15.10 -2.31 -1.41
CA ALA A 165 -16.08 -3.06 -2.20
C ALA A 165 -17.40 -2.28 -2.35
N ALA A 166 -17.41 -1.01 -1.93
CA ALA A 166 -18.63 -0.25 -1.67
C ALA A 166 -19.43 0.01 -2.96
N LEU A 167 -20.75 -0.11 -2.83
CA LEU A 167 -21.74 0.31 -3.84
C LEU A 167 -21.73 1.85 -4.08
N PHE A 168 -20.92 2.59 -3.31
CA PHE A 168 -20.78 4.04 -3.32
C PHE A 168 -19.29 4.41 -3.31
N ALA A 169 -18.95 5.62 -3.77
CA ALA A 169 -17.57 6.09 -3.83
C ALA A 169 -16.85 6.04 -2.47
N GLY A 170 -15.61 5.52 -2.46
CA GLY A 170 -14.74 5.42 -1.31
C GLY A 170 -13.29 5.11 -1.72
N ASN A 171 -12.34 5.75 -1.05
CA ASN A 171 -10.92 5.53 -1.30
C ASN A 171 -10.44 4.26 -0.60
N GLY A 172 -9.49 3.57 -1.21
CA GLY A 172 -8.72 2.53 -0.55
C GLY A 172 -7.99 3.07 0.69
N GLY A 173 -7.76 2.19 1.67
CA GLY A 173 -7.02 2.53 2.88
C GLY A 173 -5.54 2.68 2.57
N ASN A 174 -4.87 3.68 3.16
CA ASN A 174 -3.40 3.71 3.13
C ASN A 174 -2.84 2.60 4.03
N ALA A 175 -1.74 2.00 3.61
CA ALA A 175 -1.04 1.04 4.44
C ALA A 175 -0.29 1.69 5.60
N GLY A 176 0.11 0.86 6.57
CA GLY A 176 1.00 1.24 7.65
C GLY A 176 2.47 1.10 7.25
N ASN A 177 3.33 1.87 7.92
CA ASN A 177 4.79 1.77 7.74
C ASN A 177 5.36 0.56 8.49
N GLY A 178 6.42 -0.01 7.91
CA GLY A 178 7.26 -1.03 8.53
C GLY A 178 8.11 -0.50 9.69
N GLY A 179 8.71 -1.42 10.42
CA GLY A 179 9.52 -1.11 11.58
C GLY A 179 10.75 -0.27 11.23
N LEU A 180 11.11 0.66 12.13
CA LEU A 180 12.21 1.61 11.92
C LEU A 180 13.55 0.92 11.61
N LEU A 181 13.83 -0.24 12.19
CA LEU A 181 15.06 -0.99 11.94
C LEU A 181 14.84 -2.13 10.94
N PHE A 182 13.84 -2.97 11.18
CA PHE A 182 13.49 -4.09 10.30
C PHE A 182 11.97 -4.15 10.11
N GLY A 183 11.54 -4.15 8.86
CA GLY A 183 10.13 -4.20 8.53
C GLY A 183 9.83 -3.71 7.13
N SER A 184 8.93 -4.42 6.45
CA SER A 184 8.30 -3.91 5.25
C SER A 184 7.10 -3.04 5.60
N GLY A 185 6.79 -2.06 4.74
CA GLY A 185 5.48 -1.45 4.74
C GLY A 185 4.39 -2.46 4.34
N GLY A 186 3.14 -2.12 4.64
CA GLY A 186 1.99 -2.83 4.07
C GLY A 186 1.62 -2.28 2.69
N ASN A 187 0.75 -2.98 1.98
CA ASN A 187 0.20 -2.55 0.70
C ASN A 187 -1.01 -1.63 0.89
N GLY A 188 -1.19 -0.67 0.00
CA GLY A 188 -2.38 0.18 -0.04
C GLY A 188 -3.61 -0.60 -0.50
N GLY A 189 -4.77 -0.25 0.03
CA GLY A 189 -6.05 -0.84 -0.37
C GLY A 189 -6.52 -0.29 -1.72
N SER A 190 -7.25 -1.09 -2.48
CA SER A 190 -7.80 -0.73 -3.78
C SER A 190 -9.18 -0.05 -3.69
N SER A 191 -9.56 0.71 -4.72
CA SER A 191 -10.91 1.24 -4.90
C SER A 191 -11.60 0.62 -6.13
N LEU A 192 -12.69 -0.11 -5.90
CA LEU A 192 -13.35 -0.91 -6.95
C LEU A 192 -14.31 -0.11 -7.85
N LEU A 193 -14.85 1.02 -7.40
CA LEU A 193 -15.92 1.72 -8.13
C LEU A 193 -15.60 3.19 -8.39
N ALA A 194 -15.44 3.99 -7.34
CA ALA A 194 -15.03 5.39 -7.44
C ALA A 194 -14.30 5.78 -6.16
N GLY A 195 -13.20 6.50 -6.28
CA GLY A 195 -12.27 6.82 -5.22
C GLY A 195 -10.85 6.42 -5.58
N ASN A 196 -9.91 6.98 -4.84
CA ASN A 196 -8.49 6.74 -5.10
C ASN A 196 -8.04 5.43 -4.46
N GLY A 197 -7.00 4.83 -5.04
CA GLY A 197 -6.23 3.78 -4.39
C GLY A 197 -5.52 4.32 -3.14
N GLY A 198 -5.26 3.45 -2.17
CA GLY A 198 -4.50 3.77 -0.97
C GLY A 198 -3.00 3.71 -1.26
N ASN A 199 -2.21 4.54 -0.58
CA ASN A 199 -0.75 4.48 -0.73
C ASN A 199 -0.16 3.28 0.02
N GLY A 200 0.89 2.70 -0.55
CA GLY A 200 1.75 1.72 0.10
C GLY A 200 2.54 2.31 1.27
N GLY A 201 2.90 1.45 2.22
CA GLY A 201 3.64 1.81 3.42
C GLY A 201 5.14 1.85 3.16
N ASN A 202 5.86 2.74 3.84
CA ASN A 202 7.32 2.78 3.75
C ASN A 202 7.96 1.73 4.66
N ALA A 203 9.11 1.20 4.26
CA ALA A 203 10.02 0.50 5.16
C ALA A 203 10.92 1.47 5.95
N GLY A 204 11.50 0.99 7.05
CA GLY A 204 12.47 1.73 7.86
C GLY A 204 13.92 1.52 7.39
N GLY A 205 14.73 0.84 8.20
CA GLY A 205 16.14 0.58 7.91
C GLY A 205 16.34 -0.53 6.88
N PHE A 206 15.69 -1.67 7.09
CA PHE A 206 15.71 -2.82 6.20
C PHE A 206 14.28 -3.30 5.93
N GLY A 207 13.96 -3.54 4.66
CA GLY A 207 12.65 -4.05 4.25
C GLY A 207 12.16 -3.37 2.99
N ASN A 208 11.08 -3.88 2.42
CA ASN A 208 10.52 -3.32 1.18
C ASN A 208 9.40 -2.33 1.51
N GLY A 209 9.23 -1.33 0.67
CA GLY A 209 7.98 -0.60 0.62
C GLY A 209 6.85 -1.54 0.21
N GLY A 210 5.62 -1.21 0.59
CA GLY A 210 4.46 -1.91 0.06
C GLY A 210 3.93 -1.23 -1.20
N ASP A 211 3.16 -1.97 -1.98
CA ASP A 211 2.62 -1.50 -3.25
C ASP A 211 1.45 -0.52 -3.02
N GLY A 212 1.23 0.37 -3.98
CA GLY A 212 0.04 1.20 -4.06
C GLY A 212 -1.21 0.39 -4.38
N GLY A 213 -2.36 0.87 -3.93
CA GLY A 213 -3.65 0.27 -4.26
C GLY A 213 -4.15 0.72 -5.63
N ASN A 214 -4.88 -0.15 -6.33
CA ASN A 214 -5.44 0.18 -7.64
C ASN A 214 -6.71 1.04 -7.53
N ALA A 215 -7.09 1.70 -8.62
CA ALA A 215 -8.33 2.47 -8.70
C ALA A 215 -9.10 2.16 -10.00
N THR A 216 -10.43 1.98 -9.91
CA THR A 216 -11.26 1.91 -11.12
C THR A 216 -11.64 3.30 -11.62
N VAL A 217 -11.99 4.22 -10.72
CA VAL A 217 -12.31 5.62 -11.06
C VAL A 217 -11.73 6.51 -9.99
N GLY A 218 -10.68 7.25 -10.32
CA GLY A 218 -9.83 7.98 -9.39
C GLY A 218 -8.37 7.61 -9.59
N ASN A 219 -7.50 8.29 -8.88
CA ASN A 219 -6.06 8.06 -9.03
C ASN A 219 -5.66 6.83 -8.21
N ALA A 220 -4.75 6.03 -8.75
CA ALA A 220 -4.19 4.92 -8.01
C ALA A 220 -3.27 5.41 -6.88
N GLY A 221 -2.95 4.50 -5.96
CA GLY A 221 -2.07 4.77 -4.85
C GLY A 221 -0.60 4.70 -5.25
N ASN A 222 0.23 5.51 -4.60
CA ASN A 222 1.68 5.42 -4.80
C ASN A 222 2.27 4.25 -4.01
N GLY A 223 3.32 3.64 -4.55
CA GLY A 223 4.16 2.68 -3.85
C GLY A 223 4.93 3.31 -2.68
N GLY A 224 5.21 2.50 -1.67
CA GLY A 224 6.01 2.90 -0.51
C GLY A 224 7.51 2.81 -0.78
N ASN A 225 8.31 3.62 -0.09
CA ASN A 225 9.77 3.55 -0.21
C ASN A 225 10.34 2.31 0.50
N GLY A 226 11.37 1.73 -0.10
CA GLY A 226 12.20 0.68 0.48
C GLY A 226 13.08 1.15 1.62
N GLY A 227 13.67 0.19 2.33
CA GLY A 227 14.47 0.44 3.52
C GLY A 227 15.77 1.20 3.21
N LEU A 228 16.14 2.12 4.10
CA LEU A 228 17.30 3.02 3.94
C LEU A 228 18.60 2.27 3.63
N ALA A 229 18.85 1.13 4.27
CA ALA A 229 20.07 0.35 4.12
C ALA A 229 19.94 -0.76 3.08
N ALA A 230 18.77 -1.39 2.97
CA ALA A 230 18.43 -2.28 1.87
C ALA A 230 16.92 -2.50 1.80
N GLY A 231 16.41 -2.57 0.59
CA GLY A 231 14.98 -2.73 0.36
C GLY A 231 14.55 -2.26 -1.02
N TYR A 232 13.56 -2.94 -1.56
CA TYR A 232 12.91 -2.53 -2.80
C TYR A 232 11.84 -1.47 -2.49
N GLY A 233 11.68 -0.50 -3.38
CA GLY A 233 10.45 0.29 -3.43
C GLY A 233 9.25 -0.59 -3.81
N GLY A 234 8.07 -0.22 -3.34
CA GLY A 234 6.82 -0.85 -3.79
C GLY A 234 6.38 -0.26 -5.12
N ASP A 235 5.65 -1.04 -5.91
CA ASP A 235 5.11 -0.58 -7.18
C ASP A 235 3.94 0.41 -6.95
N GLY A 236 3.72 1.32 -7.88
CA GLY A 236 2.50 2.13 -7.93
C GLY A 236 1.29 1.29 -8.33
N GLY A 237 0.09 1.70 -7.91
CA GLY A 237 -1.14 1.05 -8.35
C GLY A 237 -1.55 1.47 -9.76
N ASP A 238 -2.32 0.62 -10.44
CA ASP A 238 -2.92 0.93 -11.74
C ASP A 238 -4.26 1.67 -11.58
N SER A 239 -4.60 2.53 -12.54
CA SER A 239 -5.92 3.13 -12.66
C SER A 239 -6.61 2.78 -13.99
N VAL A 240 -7.93 2.54 -13.94
CA VAL A 240 -8.74 2.43 -15.16
C VAL A 240 -9.14 3.80 -15.68
N THR A 241 -9.46 4.74 -14.79
CA THR A 241 -9.86 6.11 -15.13
C THR A 241 -9.30 7.06 -14.08
N GLY A 242 -8.28 7.82 -14.45
CA GLY A 242 -7.45 8.61 -13.54
C GLY A 242 -5.99 8.18 -13.65
N ASP A 243 -5.13 8.79 -12.84
CA ASP A 243 -3.69 8.62 -13.00
C ASP A 243 -3.20 7.33 -12.33
N GLY A 244 -2.17 6.72 -12.91
CA GLY A 244 -1.38 5.67 -12.29
C GLY A 244 -0.65 6.18 -11.05
N GLY A 245 -0.29 5.27 -10.15
CA GLY A 245 0.47 5.60 -8.95
C GLY A 245 1.97 5.62 -9.23
N ASN A 246 2.72 6.49 -8.56
CA ASN A 246 4.17 6.47 -8.68
C ASN A 246 4.77 5.30 -7.90
N GLY A 247 5.81 4.68 -8.45
CA GLY A 247 6.63 3.70 -7.78
C GLY A 247 7.42 4.29 -6.61
N GLY A 248 7.68 3.47 -5.60
CA GLY A 248 8.48 3.83 -4.45
C GLY A 248 9.97 3.79 -4.75
N ASN A 249 10.75 4.65 -4.09
CA ASN A 249 12.20 4.62 -4.21
C ASN A 249 12.81 3.53 -3.33
N ALA A 250 13.91 2.92 -3.76
CA ALA A 250 14.79 2.20 -2.86
C ALA A 250 15.61 3.16 -1.98
N GLY A 251 16.23 2.63 -0.92
CA GLY A 251 17.05 3.41 0.01
C GLY A 251 18.47 3.73 -0.49
N LEU A 252 19.37 4.09 0.42
CA LEU A 252 20.76 4.42 0.08
C LEU A 252 21.64 3.21 -0.27
N GLY A 253 21.27 2.02 0.20
CA GLY A 253 22.08 0.82 0.00
C GLY A 253 21.68 0.04 -1.24
N VAL A 254 21.15 -1.18 -1.04
CA VAL A 254 20.83 -2.10 -2.13
C VAL A 254 19.32 -2.28 -2.27
N GLY A 255 18.80 -2.13 -3.48
CA GLY A 255 17.41 -2.44 -3.83
C GLY A 255 16.99 -1.73 -5.10
N ASN A 256 15.96 -2.22 -5.78
CA ASN A 256 15.42 -1.56 -6.96
C ASN A 256 14.27 -0.63 -6.56
N GLY A 257 14.07 0.44 -7.32
CA GLY A 257 12.83 1.20 -7.25
C GLY A 257 11.64 0.36 -7.73
N GLY A 258 10.45 0.73 -7.28
CA GLY A 258 9.20 0.16 -7.79
C GLY A 258 8.83 0.79 -9.13
N ASN A 259 8.08 0.06 -9.95
CA ASN A 259 7.53 0.60 -11.20
C ASN A 259 6.39 1.58 -10.90
N GLY A 260 6.18 2.53 -11.80
CA GLY A 260 4.95 3.29 -11.86
C GLY A 260 3.78 2.40 -12.30
N GLY A 261 2.58 2.78 -11.89
CA GLY A 261 1.34 2.15 -12.33
C GLY A 261 0.82 2.77 -13.62
N ASN A 262 0.04 2.00 -14.38
CA ASN A 262 -0.50 2.44 -15.66
C ASN A 262 -1.85 3.15 -15.47
N SER A 263 -2.22 4.00 -16.43
CA SER A 263 -3.60 4.38 -16.66
C SER A 263 -4.17 3.64 -17.87
N THR A 264 -5.46 3.32 -17.85
CA THR A 264 -6.15 2.72 -19.00
C THR A 264 -6.94 3.76 -19.81
N THR A 265 -7.43 4.83 -19.19
CA THR A 265 -8.31 5.81 -19.85
C THR A 265 -7.96 7.25 -19.48
N GLY A 266 -7.33 7.98 -20.39
CA GLY A 266 -7.06 9.43 -20.37
C GLY A 266 -6.30 9.99 -19.17
N GLY A 267 -5.79 9.14 -18.27
CA GLY A 267 -4.96 9.56 -17.14
C GLY A 267 -3.50 9.31 -17.42
N GLU A 268 -2.64 10.02 -16.70
CA GLU A 268 -1.19 9.86 -16.82
C GLU A 268 -0.73 8.52 -16.23
N GLY A 269 0.33 7.94 -16.79
CA GLY A 269 1.08 6.87 -16.16
C GLY A 269 1.86 7.40 -14.94
N GLY A 270 2.11 6.53 -13.96
CA GLY A 270 2.91 6.90 -12.79
C GLY A 270 4.41 6.82 -13.06
N ASP A 271 5.19 7.63 -12.35
CA ASP A 271 6.66 7.57 -12.46
C ASP A 271 7.24 6.32 -11.80
N GLY A 272 8.32 5.79 -12.35
CA GLY A 272 9.17 4.78 -11.72
C GLY A 272 9.97 5.33 -10.55
N GLY A 273 10.18 4.51 -9.54
CA GLY A 273 11.01 4.83 -8.38
C GLY A 273 12.51 4.69 -8.67
N SER A 274 13.34 5.49 -8.03
CA SER A 274 14.80 5.37 -8.12
C SER A 274 15.32 4.09 -7.45
N GLY A 275 16.34 3.49 -8.05
CA GLY A 275 17.12 2.41 -7.48
C GLY A 275 17.97 2.83 -6.29
N GLY A 276 18.49 1.83 -5.58
CA GLY A 276 19.27 2.03 -4.37
C GLY A 276 20.59 2.72 -4.69
N ALA A 277 20.92 3.80 -3.96
CA ALA A 277 22.00 4.70 -4.36
C ALA A 277 23.36 3.99 -4.57
N PHE A 278 23.65 2.92 -3.83
CA PHE A 278 24.83 2.10 -4.05
C PHE A 278 24.63 1.06 -5.16
N ALA A 279 23.57 0.26 -5.08
CA ALA A 279 23.25 -0.71 -6.12
C ALA A 279 21.76 -0.96 -6.23
N GLY A 280 21.25 -0.94 -7.44
CA GLY A 280 19.82 -1.06 -7.68
C GLY A 280 19.41 -0.49 -9.01
N ASN A 281 18.45 -1.15 -9.66
CA ASN A 281 17.86 -0.61 -10.86
C ASN A 281 16.76 0.40 -10.51
N GLY A 282 16.57 1.40 -11.37
CA GLY A 282 15.35 2.17 -11.37
C GLY A 282 14.14 1.32 -11.74
N GLY A 283 12.96 1.75 -11.32
CA GLY A 283 11.69 1.22 -11.79
C GLY A 283 11.32 1.83 -13.13
N ASN A 284 10.52 1.12 -13.91
CA ASN A 284 9.98 1.68 -15.16
C ASN A 284 8.84 2.67 -14.85
N GLY A 285 8.64 3.63 -15.74
CA GLY A 285 7.41 4.42 -15.78
C GLY A 285 6.20 3.56 -16.17
N GLY A 286 5.01 4.00 -15.79
CA GLY A 286 3.74 3.43 -16.21
C GLY A 286 3.26 4.06 -17.52
N ASN A 287 2.45 3.33 -18.29
CA ASN A 287 1.87 3.87 -19.51
C ASN A 287 0.71 4.83 -19.21
N GLY A 288 0.59 5.85 -20.05
CA GLY A 288 -0.58 6.72 -20.11
C GLY A 288 -1.80 6.00 -20.68
N GLY A 289 -2.98 6.52 -20.36
CA GLY A 289 -4.25 5.92 -20.77
C GLY A 289 -4.80 6.50 -22.07
N ASP A 290 -5.31 5.64 -22.94
CA ASP A 290 -5.98 6.05 -24.17
C ASP A 290 -7.20 6.92 -23.88
N ASN A 291 -7.51 7.90 -24.73
CA ASN A 291 -8.73 8.69 -24.60
C ASN A 291 -9.49 8.81 -25.93
N PRO A 292 -10.65 8.16 -26.08
CA PRO A 292 -11.42 8.27 -27.32
C PRO A 292 -12.07 9.66 -27.49
N VAL A 293 -12.17 10.47 -26.43
CA VAL A 293 -12.81 11.79 -26.45
C VAL A 293 -12.04 12.75 -25.55
N GLY A 294 -11.08 13.44 -26.14
CA GLY A 294 -10.13 14.35 -25.49
C GLY A 294 -8.71 13.81 -25.58
N ASP A 295 -7.80 14.54 -24.92
CA ASP A 295 -6.38 14.23 -24.93
C ASP A 295 -6.13 12.93 -24.17
N ALA A 296 -5.22 12.12 -24.70
CA ALA A 296 -4.76 10.91 -24.02
C ALA A 296 -3.77 11.26 -22.90
N GLY A 297 -3.50 10.28 -22.03
CA GLY A 297 -2.59 10.48 -20.92
C GLY A 297 -1.13 10.28 -21.33
N ASP A 298 -0.24 11.05 -20.71
CA ASP A 298 1.21 10.89 -20.87
C ASP A 298 1.71 9.62 -20.17
N GLY A 299 2.79 9.04 -20.69
CA GLY A 299 3.57 8.02 -19.99
C GLY A 299 4.36 8.60 -18.83
N GLY A 300 4.56 7.82 -17.78
CA GLY A 300 5.37 8.22 -16.64
C GLY A 300 6.87 8.10 -16.90
N ASP A 301 7.65 8.93 -16.22
CA ASP A 301 9.12 8.88 -16.31
C ASP A 301 9.66 7.65 -15.59
N ALA A 302 10.81 7.16 -16.02
CA ALA A 302 11.49 6.09 -15.33
C ALA A 302 12.29 6.57 -14.10
N GLY A 303 12.55 5.61 -13.22
CA GLY A 303 13.50 5.78 -12.14
C GLY A 303 14.95 5.66 -12.60
N ASN A 304 15.83 6.44 -11.96
CA ASN A 304 17.27 6.32 -12.14
C ASN A 304 17.84 5.08 -11.44
N GLY A 305 18.86 4.47 -12.04
CA GLY A 305 19.67 3.44 -11.41
C GLY A 305 20.59 4.00 -10.31
N GLY A 306 21.02 3.13 -9.41
CA GLY A 306 22.07 3.42 -8.44
C GLY A 306 23.46 3.54 -9.08
N PHE A 307 24.50 3.67 -8.25
CA PHE A 307 25.87 3.68 -8.75
C PHE A 307 26.19 2.40 -9.56
N PHE A 308 25.73 1.25 -9.08
CA PHE A 308 25.69 -0.01 -9.83
C PHE A 308 24.24 -0.42 -10.11
N GLY A 309 23.75 -0.13 -11.31
CA GLY A 309 22.37 -0.43 -11.66
C GLY A 309 22.01 0.19 -12.99
N ASN A 310 20.95 -0.35 -13.57
CA ASN A 310 20.38 0.19 -14.79
C ASN A 310 19.31 1.24 -14.46
N GLY A 311 19.11 2.20 -15.36
CA GLY A 311 17.87 3.00 -15.35
C GLY A 311 16.66 2.14 -15.71
N GLY A 312 15.47 2.61 -15.34
CA GLY A 312 14.21 2.06 -15.84
C GLY A 312 13.86 2.63 -17.21
N ASN A 313 12.94 2.01 -17.95
CA ASN A 313 12.40 2.58 -19.18
C ASN A 313 11.22 3.51 -18.88
N GLY A 314 11.06 4.56 -19.67
CA GLY A 314 9.87 5.42 -19.63
C GLY A 314 8.61 4.66 -20.04
N GLY A 315 7.46 5.17 -19.63
CA GLY A 315 6.16 4.66 -20.06
C GLY A 315 5.75 5.23 -21.42
N ASN A 316 4.94 4.49 -22.17
CA ASN A 316 4.40 5.03 -23.42
C ASN A 316 3.23 5.97 -23.14
N GLY A 317 3.06 6.98 -23.99
CA GLY A 317 1.85 7.80 -24.04
C GLY A 317 0.64 6.99 -24.53
N GLY A 318 -0.56 7.47 -24.20
CA GLY A 318 -1.82 6.88 -24.66
C GLY A 318 -2.26 7.43 -26.02
N ASP A 319 -3.13 6.69 -26.71
CA ASP A 319 -3.67 7.10 -28.01
C ASP A 319 -4.99 7.89 -27.86
N SER A 320 -5.24 8.83 -28.77
CA SER A 320 -6.53 9.54 -28.88
C SER A 320 -7.21 9.35 -30.23
N VAL A 321 -8.54 9.26 -30.20
CA VAL A 321 -9.39 9.24 -31.42
C VAL A 321 -9.89 10.64 -31.78
N ILE A 322 -10.03 11.50 -30.77
CA ILE A 322 -10.51 12.88 -30.90
C ILE A 322 -9.76 13.72 -29.86
N GLY A 323 -8.60 14.22 -30.23
CA GLY A 323 -7.69 14.95 -29.34
C GLY A 323 -6.25 14.55 -29.60
N ASP A 324 -5.37 15.05 -28.73
CA ASP A 324 -3.93 14.85 -28.82
C ASP A 324 -3.54 13.49 -28.24
N GLY A 325 -2.48 12.91 -28.80
CA GLY A 325 -1.82 11.73 -28.24
C GLY A 325 -0.99 12.13 -27.01
N GLY A 326 -0.84 11.20 -26.06
CA GLY A 326 -0.02 11.44 -24.86
C GLY A 326 1.47 11.37 -25.18
N ALA A 327 2.29 12.17 -24.51
CA ALA A 327 3.74 12.07 -24.63
C ALA A 327 4.26 10.76 -24.00
N GLY A 328 5.37 10.23 -24.52
CA GLY A 328 6.14 9.17 -23.88
C GLY A 328 6.98 9.73 -22.71
N GLY A 329 7.21 8.92 -21.69
CA GLY A 329 8.04 9.29 -20.54
C GLY A 329 9.53 9.07 -20.78
N ASP A 330 10.36 9.77 -20.02
CA ASP A 330 11.82 9.70 -20.16
C ASP A 330 12.41 8.41 -19.57
N GLY A 331 13.48 7.93 -20.20
CA GLY A 331 14.30 6.83 -19.71
C GLY A 331 15.20 7.22 -18.55
N GLY A 332 15.44 6.29 -17.62
CA GLY A 332 16.20 6.55 -16.41
C GLY A 332 17.71 6.53 -16.64
N ASP A 333 18.43 7.39 -15.92
CA ASP A 333 19.89 7.45 -15.96
C ASP A 333 20.54 6.25 -15.25
N ALA A 334 21.80 5.99 -15.62
CA ALA A 334 22.68 5.04 -14.93
C ALA A 334 24.08 5.63 -14.69
N THR A 335 24.78 5.17 -13.65
CA THR A 335 26.23 5.49 -13.49
C THR A 335 27.10 4.37 -14.03
N VAL A 336 26.94 3.16 -13.49
CA VAL A 336 27.54 1.92 -14.00
C VAL A 336 26.43 0.91 -14.22
N GLY A 337 26.06 0.75 -15.48
CA GLY A 337 24.87 0.04 -15.92
C GLY A 337 24.36 0.69 -17.20
N ASN A 338 23.36 0.06 -17.83
CA ASN A 338 22.72 0.68 -19.00
C ASN A 338 21.65 1.66 -18.53
N ALA A 339 21.57 2.80 -19.18
CA ALA A 339 20.43 3.68 -19.01
C ALA A 339 19.17 3.04 -19.64
N GLY A 340 18.00 3.55 -19.27
CA GLY A 340 16.74 3.10 -19.82
C GLY A 340 16.32 3.88 -21.05
N ASN A 341 15.48 3.27 -21.87
CA ASN A 341 14.93 3.92 -23.05
C ASN A 341 13.78 4.86 -22.68
N GLY A 342 13.58 5.90 -23.47
CA GLY A 342 12.33 6.67 -23.46
C GLY A 342 11.15 5.83 -23.95
N GLY A 343 9.95 6.25 -23.58
CA GLY A 343 8.69 5.67 -24.05
C GLY A 343 8.25 6.30 -25.36
N ASP A 344 7.46 5.56 -26.15
CA ASP A 344 6.90 6.08 -27.38
C ASP A 344 5.74 7.05 -27.08
N GLY A 345 5.59 8.09 -27.90
CA GLY A 345 4.42 8.96 -27.89
C GLY A 345 3.19 8.27 -28.48
N GLY A 346 2.01 8.70 -28.06
CA GLY A 346 0.73 8.15 -28.51
C GLY A 346 0.21 8.82 -29.77
N ASP A 347 -0.58 8.07 -30.53
CA ASP A 347 -1.16 8.55 -31.79
C ASP A 347 -2.34 9.50 -31.53
N ALA A 348 -2.49 10.51 -32.38
CA ALA A 348 -3.57 11.49 -32.30
C ALA A 348 -4.70 11.25 -33.29
N GLY A 349 -5.86 11.78 -32.94
CA GLY A 349 -7.10 11.62 -33.67
C GLY A 349 -7.53 12.85 -34.47
N ILE A 350 -8.72 12.78 -35.08
CA ILE A 350 -9.29 13.90 -35.85
C ILE A 350 -10.22 14.72 -34.95
N ASP A 351 -10.00 16.02 -34.80
CA ASP A 351 -10.99 16.92 -34.20
C ASP A 351 -12.11 17.25 -35.22
N PRO A 352 -13.37 16.87 -34.97
CA PRO A 352 -14.49 17.25 -35.81
C PRO A 352 -14.81 18.76 -35.77
N LEU A 353 -14.16 19.56 -34.90
CA LEU A 353 -14.32 21.01 -34.79
C LEU A 353 -13.25 21.83 -35.52
N GLY A 354 -12.18 21.19 -36.00
CA GLY A 354 -11.31 21.72 -37.06
C GLY A 354 -9.88 22.14 -36.67
N GLU A 355 -9.37 21.74 -35.49
CA GLU A 355 -7.92 21.74 -35.20
C GLU A 355 -7.47 20.27 -35.15
N ASP A 356 -6.63 19.81 -36.07
CA ASP A 356 -6.19 18.41 -36.07
C ASP A 356 -5.45 18.07 -34.76
N GLY A 357 -5.61 16.85 -34.24
CA GLY A 357 -4.95 16.44 -33.00
C GLY A 357 -3.44 16.28 -33.20
N GLU A 358 -2.65 16.69 -32.21
CA GLU A 358 -1.19 16.58 -32.21
C GLU A 358 -0.75 15.21 -31.68
N GLY A 359 0.08 14.49 -32.44
CA GLY A 359 0.71 13.25 -32.00
C GLY A 359 1.64 13.51 -30.81
N GLY A 360 1.68 12.59 -29.86
CA GLY A 360 2.51 12.74 -28.66
C GLY A 360 4.00 12.67 -28.98
N ASP A 361 4.82 13.50 -28.32
CA ASP A 361 6.27 13.40 -28.43
C ASP A 361 6.78 12.09 -27.78
N GLY A 362 7.79 11.46 -28.37
CA GLY A 362 8.51 10.35 -27.76
C GLY A 362 9.45 10.85 -26.64
N GLY A 363 9.61 10.05 -25.59
CA GLY A 363 10.46 10.39 -24.44
C GLY A 363 11.95 10.23 -24.74
N ASP A 364 12.79 10.97 -24.03
CA ASP A 364 14.24 10.91 -24.19
C ASP A 364 14.83 9.63 -23.58
N GLY A 365 15.89 9.10 -24.18
CA GLY A 365 16.68 8.01 -23.59
C GLY A 365 17.58 8.50 -22.46
N GLY A 366 17.74 7.70 -21.41
CA GLY A 366 18.58 8.06 -20.27
C GLY A 366 20.09 8.06 -20.58
N ASP A 367 20.86 8.79 -19.78
CA ASP A 367 22.31 8.89 -19.90
C ASP A 367 23.05 7.84 -19.03
N THR A 368 24.22 7.40 -19.49
CA THR A 368 25.17 6.65 -18.67
C THR A 368 26.41 7.46 -18.30
N GLY A 369 26.68 7.58 -17.00
CA GLY A 369 27.80 8.38 -16.50
C GLY A 369 29.21 7.80 -16.75
N LEU A 370 29.48 6.54 -16.34
CA LEU A 370 30.84 5.97 -16.36
C LEU A 370 30.98 4.80 -17.33
N ALA A 371 30.11 3.79 -17.25
CA ALA A 371 30.21 2.59 -18.09
C ALA A 371 28.84 1.94 -18.30
N GLY A 372 28.54 1.61 -19.55
CA GLY A 372 27.22 1.13 -19.99
C GLY A 372 26.70 1.98 -21.16
N ASN A 373 25.65 1.48 -21.81
CA ASN A 373 25.07 2.15 -22.98
C ASN A 373 24.02 3.18 -22.55
N GLY A 374 23.94 4.29 -23.29
CA GLY A 374 22.80 5.20 -23.21
C GLY A 374 21.51 4.52 -23.69
N GLY A 375 20.37 5.07 -23.27
CA GLY A 375 19.05 4.60 -23.68
C GLY A 375 18.67 5.15 -25.05
N ASN A 376 17.86 4.43 -25.80
CA ASN A 376 17.26 5.00 -27.02
C ASN A 376 16.15 5.98 -26.65
N GLY A 377 15.94 7.02 -27.45
CA GLY A 377 14.72 7.80 -27.42
C GLY A 377 13.53 6.99 -27.94
N GLY A 378 12.33 7.37 -27.53
CA GLY A 378 11.07 6.81 -28.02
C GLY A 378 10.62 7.44 -29.33
N ASP A 379 9.85 6.71 -30.12
CA ASP A 379 9.26 7.24 -31.35
C ASP A 379 8.14 8.24 -31.03
N GLY A 380 7.94 9.23 -31.89
CA GLY A 380 6.80 10.17 -31.78
C GLY A 380 5.52 9.56 -32.36
N GLY A 381 4.37 10.00 -31.87
CA GLY A 381 3.05 9.55 -32.29
C GLY A 381 2.60 10.08 -33.64
N ASP A 382 1.84 9.26 -34.37
CA ASP A 382 1.25 9.65 -35.66
C ASP A 382 0.15 10.71 -35.47
N ALA A 383 -0.06 11.52 -36.51
CA ALA A 383 -1.16 12.49 -36.56
C ALA A 383 -1.86 12.50 -37.93
N ALA A 384 -3.03 13.15 -37.97
CA ALA A 384 -3.82 13.28 -39.19
C ALA A 384 -3.05 14.05 -40.27
N ASP A 385 -2.38 15.14 -39.88
CA ASP A 385 -1.53 15.96 -40.74
C ASP A 385 -0.06 15.90 -40.29
N ALA A 386 0.86 15.95 -41.26
CA ALA A 386 2.29 15.75 -41.02
C ALA A 386 2.95 16.84 -40.17
N ASP A 387 2.34 18.02 -40.12
CA ASP A 387 2.86 19.16 -39.36
C ASP A 387 2.53 19.03 -37.86
N ASP A 388 1.64 18.09 -37.50
CA ASP A 388 1.14 17.86 -36.14
C ASP A 388 1.58 16.49 -35.59
N ALA A 389 2.47 15.79 -36.29
CA ALA A 389 3.04 14.52 -35.80
C ALA A 389 4.04 14.78 -34.66
N GLY A 390 4.06 13.87 -33.68
CA GLY A 390 4.96 13.97 -32.53
C GLY A 390 6.42 13.85 -32.92
N ALA A 391 7.29 14.58 -32.24
CA ALA A 391 8.73 14.43 -32.40
C ALA A 391 9.18 13.10 -31.76
N GLY A 392 10.21 12.46 -32.33
CA GLY A 392 10.91 11.38 -31.63
C GLY A 392 11.83 11.95 -30.55
N GLY A 393 12.05 11.19 -29.48
CA GLY A 393 12.94 11.55 -28.38
C GLY A 393 14.42 11.43 -28.74
N GLU A 394 15.28 12.16 -28.04
CA GLU A 394 16.73 12.08 -28.22
C GLU A 394 17.31 10.79 -27.60
N GLY A 395 18.31 10.20 -28.26
CA GLY A 395 19.07 9.10 -27.68
C GLY A 395 20.02 9.57 -26.57
N GLY A 396 20.09 8.82 -25.48
CA GLY A 396 20.98 9.12 -24.35
C GLY A 396 22.44 8.79 -24.63
N SER A 397 23.34 9.49 -23.92
CA SER A 397 24.79 9.33 -24.04
C SER A 397 25.31 8.07 -23.35
N GLY A 398 26.21 7.35 -24.00
CA GLY A 398 26.92 6.21 -23.41
C GLY A 398 28.05 6.63 -22.48
N GLY A 399 28.44 5.72 -21.57
CA GLY A 399 29.60 5.92 -20.70
C GLY A 399 30.94 5.83 -21.44
N VAL A 400 32.06 5.95 -20.70
CA VAL A 400 33.44 5.86 -21.23
C VAL A 400 33.68 4.56 -22.02
N VAL A 401 32.98 3.50 -21.63
CA VAL A 401 32.89 2.24 -22.37
C VAL A 401 31.41 1.90 -22.51
N GLY A 402 30.81 2.44 -23.57
CA GLY A 402 29.40 2.31 -23.91
C GLY A 402 29.13 2.87 -25.30
N ASN A 403 27.99 2.51 -25.87
CA ASN A 403 27.45 3.20 -27.05
C ASN A 403 26.40 4.21 -26.61
N ASP A 404 26.27 5.28 -27.36
CA ASP A 404 25.11 6.18 -27.28
C ASP A 404 23.86 5.43 -27.76
N GLY A 405 22.70 5.89 -27.29
CA GLY A 405 21.40 5.47 -27.79
C GLY A 405 21.11 6.07 -29.16
N ASN A 406 20.13 5.49 -29.85
CA ASN A 406 19.59 6.10 -31.06
C ASN A 406 18.46 7.07 -30.69
N ASP A 407 18.33 8.14 -31.47
CA ASP A 407 17.13 8.99 -31.47
C ASP A 407 15.93 8.18 -31.96
N GLY A 408 14.75 8.55 -31.47
CA GLY A 408 13.46 8.05 -31.97
C GLY A 408 13.11 8.64 -33.33
N ASP A 409 12.30 7.91 -34.09
CA ASP A 409 11.74 8.41 -35.33
C ASP A 409 10.57 9.36 -35.02
N PRO A 410 10.39 10.47 -35.76
CA PRO A 410 9.19 11.30 -35.63
C PRO A 410 7.97 10.55 -36.17
N GLY A 411 6.79 10.93 -35.69
CA GLY A 411 5.51 10.40 -36.13
C GLY A 411 5.23 10.64 -37.62
N GLY A 412 4.37 9.80 -38.17
CA GLY A 412 3.91 9.81 -39.53
C GLY A 412 2.60 10.59 -39.74
N ALA A 413 2.32 10.91 -41.00
CA ALA A 413 1.07 11.53 -41.43
C ALA A 413 0.09 10.49 -41.99
N GLY A 414 -1.17 10.57 -41.56
CA GLY A 414 -2.27 9.75 -42.08
C GLY A 414 -2.42 8.38 -41.41
N GLY A 415 -1.73 8.15 -40.30
CA GLY A 415 -2.04 7.12 -39.31
C GLY A 415 -3.06 7.68 -38.34
N VAL A 416 -4.35 7.57 -38.67
CA VAL A 416 -5.43 7.92 -37.73
C VAL A 416 -5.96 6.62 -37.13
N VAL A 417 -6.09 6.58 -35.80
CA VAL A 417 -6.64 5.46 -35.01
C VAL A 417 -8.09 5.11 -35.37
#